data_AF-A0A4Q5C4M1-F1
#
_entry.id   AF-A0A4Q5C4M1-F1
#
_cell.length_a   1.000
_cell.length_b   1.000
_cell.length_c   1.000
_cell.angle_alpha   90.00
_cell.angle_beta   90.00
_cell.angle_gamma   90.00
#
_symmetry.space_group_name_H-M   'P 1'
#
loop_
_entity.id
_entity.type
_entity.pdbx_description
1 polymer ?
#
loop_
_entity_poly.entity_id
_entity_poly.type
_entity_poly.pdbx_seq_one_letter_code
_entity_poly.pdbx_strand_id
1 'polypeptide(L)'
;MFCLKGYNQMLKKWIEMKILDDGTVLADDWEHIEEGSIKRYTEQMDMGKKMLWEDDQIVDMQTGKCMIIRFGEYETYCVEEEQVMKSVGFYLETRNGENLPLGNLSEYANKIEEPIW
;
A
#
# COMPACT_ATOMS: atom_id res chain seq x y z
N MET A 1 -8.80 4.41 13.86
CA MET A 1 -9.39 4.71 12.54
C MET A 1 -8.45 4.19 11.46
N PHE A 2 -8.95 3.54 10.41
CA PHE A 2 -8.13 3.17 9.25
C PHE A 2 -8.86 3.48 7.94
N CYS A 3 -8.09 3.77 6.89
CA CYS A 3 -8.63 4.15 5.58
C CYS A 3 -8.47 3.01 4.58
N LEU A 4 -9.56 2.70 3.87
CA LEU A 4 -9.61 1.74 2.79
C LEU A 4 -10.04 2.44 1.50
N LYS A 5 -9.76 1.81 0.36
CA LYS A 5 -10.48 2.07 -0.87
C LYS A 5 -10.95 0.76 -1.48
N GLY A 6 -12.03 0.80 -2.24
CA GLY A 6 -12.53 -0.34 -3.00
C GLY A 6 -13.13 0.12 -4.33
N TYR A 7 -13.18 -0.77 -5.31
CA TYR A 7 -13.76 -0.47 -6.61
C TYR A 7 -15.27 -0.75 -6.59
N ASN A 8 -16.08 0.29 -6.79
CA ASN A 8 -17.52 0.14 -6.89
C ASN A 8 -17.90 -0.30 -8.31
N GLN A 9 -18.46 -1.50 -8.44
CA GLN A 9 -18.75 -2.10 -9.74
C GLN A 9 -19.92 -1.44 -10.47
N MET A 10 -20.84 -0.82 -9.74
CA MET A 10 -22.01 -0.14 -10.30
C MET A 10 -21.61 1.25 -10.83
N LEU A 11 -20.86 2.01 -10.02
CA LEU A 11 -20.44 3.37 -10.35
C LEU A 11 -19.16 3.44 -11.19
N LYS A 12 -18.45 2.32 -11.33
CA LYS A 12 -17.20 2.19 -12.08
C LYS A 12 -16.10 3.14 -11.59
N LYS A 13 -16.03 3.40 -10.28
CA LYS A 13 -15.05 4.29 -9.64
C LYS A 13 -14.49 3.69 -8.35
N TRP A 14 -13.31 4.15 -7.95
CA TRP A 14 -12.76 3.88 -6.63
C TRP A 14 -13.48 4.72 -5.57
N ILE A 15 -13.86 4.10 -4.47
CA ILE A 15 -14.49 4.73 -3.30
C ILE A 15 -13.50 4.67 -2.15
N GLU A 16 -13.18 5.82 -1.57
CA GLU A 16 -12.43 5.90 -0.33
C GLU A 16 -13.38 5.79 0.86
N MET A 17 -13.00 4.98 1.85
CA MET A 17 -13.80 4.64 3.01
C MET A 17 -12.97 4.86 4.27
N LYS A 18 -13.47 5.69 5.19
CA LYS A 18 -12.89 5.82 6.53
C LYS A 18 -13.64 4.93 7.49
N ILE A 19 -12.93 4.04 8.19
CA ILE A 19 -13.52 3.16 9.18
C ILE A 19 -13.10 3.64 10.57
N LEU A 20 -14.08 4.00 11.38
CA LEU A 20 -13.90 4.40 12.77
C LEU A 20 -13.64 3.18 13.66
N ASP A 21 -13.16 3.41 14.88
CA ASP A 21 -12.77 2.32 15.80
C ASP A 21 -13.95 1.48 16.29
N ASP A 22 -15.18 2.01 16.21
CA ASP A 22 -16.42 1.29 16.50
C ASP A 22 -16.96 0.51 15.29
N GLY A 23 -16.25 0.52 14.16
CA GLY A 23 -16.65 -0.13 12.91
C GLY A 23 -17.56 0.71 12.01
N THR A 24 -17.91 1.93 12.39
CA THR A 24 -18.70 2.83 11.53
C THR A 24 -17.93 3.15 10.25
N VAL A 25 -18.56 2.94 9.10
CA VAL A 25 -18.01 3.29 7.78
C VAL A 25 -18.51 4.67 7.39
N LEU A 26 -17.57 5.59 7.14
CA LEU A 26 -17.82 6.93 6.64
C LEU A 26 -17.49 6.96 5.14
N ALA A 27 -18.45 6.55 4.33
CA ALA A 27 -18.43 6.68 2.89
C ALA A 27 -19.86 6.69 2.36
N ASP A 28 -20.11 7.54 1.38
CA ASP A 28 -21.26 7.39 0.50
C ASP A 28 -20.90 6.36 -0.58
N ASP A 29 -21.89 5.72 -1.19
CA ASP A 29 -21.70 4.80 -2.33
C ASP A 29 -20.77 3.59 -2.07
N TRP A 30 -20.62 3.13 -0.83
CA TRP A 30 -19.83 1.93 -0.52
C TRP A 30 -20.58 0.62 -0.86
N GLU A 31 -21.86 0.72 -1.20
CA GLU A 31 -22.66 -0.42 -1.68
C GLU A 31 -22.11 -0.91 -3.03
N HIS A 32 -22.00 -2.22 -3.25
CA HIS A 32 -21.45 -2.84 -4.47
C HIS A 32 -19.93 -2.71 -4.69
N ILE A 33 -19.14 -2.60 -3.62
CA ILE A 33 -17.69 -2.76 -3.69
C ILE A 33 -17.34 -4.21 -4.09
N GLU A 34 -16.47 -4.36 -5.08
CA GLU A 34 -16.02 -5.66 -5.56
C GLU A 34 -15.18 -6.39 -4.49
N GLU A 35 -15.51 -7.66 -4.25
CA GLU A 35 -14.72 -8.54 -3.41
C GLU A 35 -13.29 -8.68 -3.98
N GLY A 36 -12.28 -8.49 -3.15
CA GLY A 36 -10.87 -8.49 -3.58
C GLY A 36 -10.34 -7.15 -4.12
N SER A 37 -11.21 -6.15 -4.34
CA SER A 37 -10.76 -4.80 -4.74
C SER A 37 -10.28 -3.93 -3.58
N ILE A 38 -10.51 -4.35 -2.34
CA ILE A 38 -10.15 -3.59 -1.14
C ILE A 38 -8.64 -3.38 -1.06
N LYS A 39 -8.21 -2.12 -0.87
CA LYS A 39 -6.83 -1.72 -0.63
C LYS A 39 -6.74 -0.88 0.63
N ARG A 40 -5.71 -1.11 1.44
CA ARG A 40 -5.43 -0.32 2.65
C ARG A 40 -4.59 0.91 2.32
N TYR A 41 -4.87 2.03 2.99
CA TYR A 41 -4.00 3.20 2.92
C TYR A 41 -2.75 2.98 3.78
N THR A 42 -1.57 3.33 3.29
CA THR A 42 -0.32 3.19 4.06
C THR A 42 -0.09 4.27 5.11
N GLU A 43 -0.97 5.29 5.15
CA GLU A 43 -0.77 6.53 5.90
C GLU A 43 0.41 7.39 5.39
N GLN A 44 1.01 7.00 4.27
CA GLN A 44 2.10 7.73 3.63
C GLN A 44 1.68 8.33 2.29
N MET A 45 2.41 9.36 1.91
CA MET A 45 2.35 9.96 0.58
C MET A 45 3.69 9.75 -0.12
N ASP A 46 3.65 9.77 -1.45
CA ASP A 46 4.87 9.84 -2.26
C ASP A 46 5.48 11.26 -2.24
N MET A 47 6.63 11.44 -2.89
CA MET A 47 7.29 12.75 -3.00
C MET A 47 6.39 13.80 -3.68
N GLY A 48 5.50 13.37 -4.57
CA GLY A 48 4.50 14.18 -5.28
C GLY A 48 3.22 14.46 -4.50
N LYS A 49 3.13 14.09 -3.22
CA LYS A 49 1.95 14.25 -2.35
C LYS A 49 0.74 13.41 -2.77
N LYS A 50 0.95 12.32 -3.50
CA LYS A 50 -0.09 11.33 -3.81
C LYS A 50 -0.19 10.32 -2.68
N MET A 51 -1.41 9.97 -2.30
CA MET A 51 -1.67 8.92 -1.32
C MET A 51 -1.21 7.56 -1.85
N LEU A 52 -0.53 6.80 -0.99
CA LEU A 52 -0.02 5.48 -1.31
C LEU A 52 -0.89 4.40 -0.67
N TRP A 53 -1.31 3.44 -1.48
CA TRP A 53 -2.20 2.36 -1.08
C TRP A 53 -1.53 1.01 -1.30
N GLU A 54 -2.05 -0.01 -0.65
CA GLU A 54 -1.78 -1.41 -1.00
C GLU A 54 -1.93 -1.63 -2.51
N ASP A 55 -1.00 -2.40 -3.07
CA ASP A 55 -0.78 -2.72 -4.48
C ASP A 55 -0.38 -1.55 -5.39
N ASP A 56 -0.18 -0.33 -4.87
CA ASP A 56 0.45 0.72 -5.65
C ASP A 56 1.91 0.34 -5.98
N GLN A 57 2.29 0.58 -7.23
CA GLN A 57 3.68 0.48 -7.69
C GLN A 57 4.39 1.80 -7.42
N ILE A 58 5.61 1.70 -6.92
CA ILE A 58 6.47 2.85 -6.67
C ILE A 58 7.84 2.65 -7.32
N VAL A 59 8.51 3.76 -7.60
CA VAL A 59 9.92 3.79 -7.97
C VAL A 59 10.70 4.52 -6.90
N ASP A 60 11.77 3.89 -6.42
CA ASP A 60 12.79 4.55 -5.62
C ASP A 60 13.58 5.49 -6.55
N MET A 61 13.49 6.79 -6.29
CA MET A 61 14.11 7.83 -7.10
C MET A 61 15.64 7.89 -6.96
N GLN A 62 16.21 7.24 -5.95
CA GLN A 62 17.66 7.17 -5.74
C GLN A 62 18.27 5.99 -6.53
N THR A 63 17.59 4.84 -6.55
CA THR A 63 18.12 3.61 -7.15
C THR A 63 17.47 3.23 -8.48
N GLY A 64 16.33 3.81 -8.82
CA GLY A 64 15.49 3.44 -9.96
C GLY A 64 14.75 2.10 -9.79
N LYS A 65 14.84 1.46 -8.61
CA LYS A 65 14.19 0.18 -8.35
C LYS A 65 12.67 0.37 -8.27
N CYS A 66 11.95 -0.51 -8.96
CA CYS A 66 10.49 -0.56 -8.93
C CYS A 66 10.03 -1.62 -7.93
N MET A 67 9.03 -1.26 -7.11
CA MET A 67 8.53 -2.08 -6.01
C MET A 67 7.01 -1.97 -5.92
N ILE A 68 6.37 -2.97 -5.32
CA ILE A 68 4.93 -2.98 -5.05
C ILE A 68 4.72 -2.88 -3.54
N ILE A 69 3.80 -2.02 -3.11
CA ILE A 69 3.38 -1.95 -1.71
C ILE A 69 2.46 -3.13 -1.42
N ARG A 70 2.79 -3.95 -0.42
CA ARG A 70 1.98 -5.07 0.04
C ARG A 70 1.60 -4.91 1.51
N PHE A 71 0.56 -5.62 1.94
CA PHE A 71 0.18 -5.72 3.34
C PHE A 71 0.02 -7.18 3.73
N GLY A 72 0.67 -7.61 4.82
CA GLY A 72 0.55 -8.98 5.31
C GLY A 72 1.71 -9.40 6.20
N GLU A 73 1.86 -10.70 6.36
CA GLU A 73 3.04 -11.30 6.97
C GLU A 73 4.21 -11.25 6.00
N TYR A 74 5.37 -10.79 6.47
CA TYR A 74 6.61 -10.80 5.69
C TYR A 74 7.82 -11.09 6.57
N GLU A 75 8.85 -11.62 5.93
CA GLU A 75 10.16 -11.87 6.51
C GLU A 75 11.16 -10.88 5.92
N THR A 76 12.01 -10.30 6.77
CA THR A 76 13.12 -9.44 6.35
C THR A 76 14.36 -9.75 7.18
N TYR A 77 15.55 -9.55 6.60
CA TYR A 77 16.80 -9.81 7.28
C TYR A 77 17.28 -8.55 8.01
N CYS A 78 17.36 -8.62 9.34
CA CYS A 78 17.93 -7.55 10.14
C CYS A 78 19.45 -7.74 10.25
N VAL A 79 20.21 -6.81 9.70
CA VAL A 79 21.68 -6.86 9.69
C VAL A 79 22.26 -6.66 11.10
N GLU A 80 21.65 -5.80 11.92
CA GLU A 80 22.14 -5.50 13.26
C GLU A 80 22.04 -6.71 14.21
N GLU A 81 20.99 -7.52 14.03
CA GLU A 81 20.73 -8.71 14.85
C GLU A 81 21.15 -10.02 14.16
N GLU A 82 21.68 -9.93 12.93
CA GLU A 82 22.06 -11.06 12.08
C GLU A 82 20.99 -12.16 11.91
N GLN A 83 19.70 -11.79 11.96
CA GLN A 83 18.59 -12.75 11.96
C GLN A 83 17.43 -12.34 11.06
N VAL A 84 16.63 -13.33 10.65
CA VAL A 84 15.36 -13.10 9.94
C VAL A 84 14.29 -12.72 10.96
N MET A 85 13.68 -11.56 10.74
CA MET A 85 12.56 -11.08 11.53
C MET A 85 11.26 -11.31 10.79
N LYS A 86 10.26 -11.82 11.52
CA LYS A 86 8.87 -11.90 11.05
C LYS A 86 8.11 -10.66 11.48
N SER A 87 7.33 -10.09 10.58
CA SER A 87 6.54 -8.89 10.85
C SER A 87 5.19 -8.96 10.14
N VAL A 88 4.23 -8.18 10.64
CA VAL A 88 2.91 -8.00 10.02
C VAL A 88 2.70 -6.52 9.79
N GLY A 89 2.38 -6.15 8.56
CA GLY A 89 2.13 -4.76 8.21
C GLY A 89 2.41 -4.49 6.74
N PHE A 90 2.66 -3.22 6.42
CA PHE A 90 3.07 -2.83 5.08
C PHE A 90 4.55 -3.11 4.83
N TYR A 91 4.84 -3.62 3.65
CA TYR A 91 6.19 -3.87 3.15
C TYR A 91 6.27 -3.60 1.65
N LEU A 92 7.49 -3.53 1.13
CA LEU A 92 7.78 -3.41 -0.29
C LEU A 92 8.20 -4.76 -0.83
N GLU A 93 7.53 -5.21 -1.89
CA GLU A 93 7.91 -6.38 -2.66
C GLU A 93 8.63 -5.91 -3.93
N THR A 94 9.88 -6.34 -4.09
CA THR A 94 10.66 -6.07 -5.29
C THR A 94 10.38 -7.12 -6.38
N ARG A 95 10.87 -6.88 -7.60
CA ARG A 95 10.62 -7.78 -8.75
C ARG A 95 11.19 -9.19 -8.60
N ASN A 96 12.22 -9.36 -7.80
CA ASN A 96 12.82 -10.67 -7.55
C ASN A 96 12.15 -11.40 -6.36
N GLY A 97 11.09 -10.82 -5.76
CA GLY A 97 10.38 -11.38 -4.61
C GLY A 97 11.02 -11.08 -3.25
N GLU A 98 12.02 -10.19 -3.19
CA GLU A 98 12.57 -9.73 -1.91
C GLU A 98 11.60 -8.75 -1.22
N ASN A 99 11.41 -8.95 0.08
CA ASN A 99 10.58 -8.12 0.94
C ASN A 99 11.44 -7.14 1.75
N LEU A 100 11.10 -5.86 1.66
CA LEU A 100 11.77 -4.76 2.35
C LEU A 100 10.76 -4.04 3.27
N PRO A 101 11.19 -3.54 4.44
CA PRO A 101 10.36 -2.63 5.23
C PRO A 101 9.92 -1.41 4.41
N LEU A 102 8.71 -0.90 4.65
CA LEU A 102 8.15 0.21 3.86
C LEU A 102 9.01 1.50 3.88
N GLY A 103 9.70 1.77 4.99
CA GLY A 103 10.45 3.02 5.18
C GLY A 103 9.56 4.27 5.12
N ASN A 104 10.17 5.47 4.99
CA ASN A 104 9.46 6.74 4.76
C ASN A 104 9.44 7.07 3.26
N LEU A 105 8.37 6.68 2.57
CA LEU A 105 8.22 6.82 1.11
C LEU A 105 8.20 8.27 0.63
N SER A 106 7.80 9.22 1.50
CA SER A 106 7.75 10.63 1.14
C SER A 106 9.12 11.27 0.90
N GLU A 107 10.21 10.60 1.29
CA GLU A 107 11.58 11.07 1.12
C GLU A 107 12.24 10.61 -0.19
N TYR A 108 11.78 9.50 -0.78
CA TYR A 108 12.51 8.86 -1.87
C TYR A 108 11.67 8.21 -2.96
N ALA A 109 10.37 8.02 -2.77
CA ALA A 109 9.54 7.25 -3.70
C ALA A 109 8.54 8.11 -4.48
N ASN A 110 8.31 7.76 -5.75
CA ASN A 110 7.19 8.25 -6.54
C ASN A 110 6.26 7.11 -6.93
N LYS A 111 4.94 7.37 -6.89
CA LYS A 111 3.94 6.44 -7.42
C LYS A 111 4.04 6.33 -8.94
N ILE A 112 3.95 5.11 -9.45
CA ILE A 112 3.85 4.80 -10.87
C ILE A 112 2.36 4.69 -11.23
N GLU A 113 1.90 5.50 -12.19
CA GLU A 113 0.49 5.52 -12.63
C GLU A 113 0.16 4.37 -13.59
N GLU A 114 1.11 4.01 -14.44
CA GLU A 114 0.97 2.91 -15.40
C GLU A 114 1.68 1.67 -14.86
N PRO A 115 0.97 0.56 -14.60
CA PRO A 115 1.61 -0.66 -14.12
C PRO A 115 2.63 -1.13 -15.16
N ILE A 116 3.86 -1.35 -14.71
CA ILE A 116 4.98 -1.74 -15.57
C ILE A 116 5.20 -3.26 -15.61
N TRP A 117 4.33 -4.02 -14.94
CA TRP A 117 4.43 -5.48 -14.74
C TRP A 117 3.12 -6.15 -15.17
#